data_AF-A0A966C8I7-F1
#
_entry.id   AF-A0A966C8I7-F1
#
_cell.length_a   1.000
_cell.length_b   1.000
_cell.length_c   1.000
_cell.angle_alpha   90.00
_cell.angle_beta   90.00
_cell.angle_gamma   90.00
#
_symmetry.space_group_name_H-M   'P 1'
#
loop_
_entity.id
_entity.type
_entity.pdbx_description
1 polymer ?
#
loop_
_entity_poly.entity_id
_entity_poly.type
_entity_poly.pdbx_seq_one_letter_code
_entity_poly.pdbx_strand_id
1 'polypeptide(L)'
;MKAELILEEKLEKPWWNRPLLGEKTLIDYFFSEYIKLEIPPEILSVYNYALEKSDNITLTLKALLNDKFSNKGFLIYARIEGYLNKYCQHKKHYFIVGKELFKTLLDNLDILNKLTDIEAEYNHGVFLEFYQFALELIQKYPNKLIFQEKLKKAKEYFTIQLNEEQEKKVIGVYIKYLLLLSEVDNLANYFYLVKINQLTNWELLKKIKTFIEENQQSNIEELKPFILLVKNDEDWFTKIATKIIKIKKEDTEDSLIIANILQYIALSYKYEVIYPQFQLFLNYLSKWEKVYYYIISLRDKYGSKKYNYPPNFKVKISGFDIYKSYYDYLDSSYFMKQKH
;
A
#
# COMPACT_ATOMS: atom_id res chain seq x y z
N MET A 1 -17.42 68.66 66.96
CA MET A 1 -17.71 69.18 65.62
C MET A 1 -16.58 70.13 65.23
N LYS A 2 -15.82 69.74 64.21
CA LYS A 2 -14.79 70.46 63.40
C LYS A 2 -13.57 69.56 63.23
N ALA A 3 -13.57 68.90 62.08
CA ALA A 3 -12.42 68.24 61.49
C ALA A 3 -11.66 69.26 60.65
N GLU A 4 -10.33 69.25 60.74
CA GLU A 4 -9.39 69.83 59.75
C GLU A 4 -8.09 69.02 59.93
N LEU A 5 -7.94 67.93 59.16
CA LEU A 5 -7.23 67.85 57.87
C LEU A 5 -5.72 68.12 58.00
N ILE A 6 -5.01 67.05 58.34
CA ILE A 6 -3.57 66.92 58.16
C ILE A 6 -3.33 66.77 56.65
N LEU A 7 -2.54 67.69 56.08
CA LEU A 7 -2.02 67.61 54.72
C LEU A 7 -0.96 66.50 54.67
N GLU A 8 -1.32 65.34 54.15
CA GLU A 8 -0.34 64.36 53.66
C GLU A 8 0.24 64.86 52.32
N GLU A 9 1.56 65.05 52.28
CA GLU A 9 2.32 65.33 51.06
C GLU A 9 2.08 64.23 50.01
N LYS A 10 1.27 64.56 48.99
CA LYS A 10 1.20 63.77 47.77
C LYS A 10 2.50 63.95 47.01
N LEU A 11 3.42 63.00 47.13
CA LEU A 11 4.51 62.80 46.18
C LEU A 11 3.94 62.79 44.76
N GLU A 12 4.15 63.89 44.03
CA GLU A 12 3.68 64.06 42.66
C GLU A 12 4.40 63.07 41.75
N LYS A 13 3.77 61.92 41.49
CA LYS A 13 4.23 61.05 40.40
C LYS A 13 4.20 61.86 39.10
N PRO A 14 5.23 61.73 38.24
CA PRO A 14 5.29 62.43 36.96
C PRO A 14 4.01 62.19 36.14
N TRP A 15 3.59 63.20 35.38
CA TRP A 15 2.31 63.21 34.64
C TRP A 15 2.12 62.02 33.69
N TRP A 16 3.22 61.45 33.19
CA TRP A 16 3.23 60.26 32.34
C TRP A 16 2.97 58.94 33.08
N ASN A 17 3.08 58.91 34.42
CA ASN A 17 2.83 57.73 35.27
C ASN A 17 1.55 57.86 36.12
N ARG A 18 0.56 58.62 35.63
CA ARG A 18 -0.75 58.79 36.26
C ARG A 18 -1.81 57.97 35.51
N PRO A 19 -2.75 57.31 36.23
CA PRO A 19 -3.88 56.64 35.59
C PRO A 19 -4.82 57.67 34.99
N LEU A 20 -5.08 57.59 33.67
CA LEU A 20 -5.94 58.55 32.99
C LEU A 20 -7.43 58.18 33.00
N LEU A 21 -7.79 56.91 33.24
CA LEU A 21 -9.15 56.44 33.54
C LEU A 21 -9.09 54.97 34.00
N GLY A 22 -9.53 54.68 35.22
CA GLY A 22 -9.35 53.36 35.86
C GLY A 22 -7.93 53.13 36.39
N GLU A 23 -7.59 51.92 36.84
CA GLU A 23 -6.32 51.60 37.52
C GLU A 23 -5.07 51.57 36.61
N LYS A 24 -5.18 51.88 35.31
CA LYS A 24 -4.09 51.70 34.34
C LYS A 24 -3.49 53.05 33.87
N THR A 25 -2.16 53.13 33.84
CA THR A 25 -1.39 54.33 33.47
C THR A 25 -1.19 54.47 31.96
N LEU A 26 -0.81 55.66 31.48
CA LEU A 26 -0.43 55.88 30.07
C LEU A 26 0.72 54.96 29.62
N ILE A 27 1.68 54.69 30.50
CA ILE A 27 2.78 53.74 30.27
C ILE A 27 2.22 52.35 29.99
N ASP A 28 1.22 51.90 30.76
CA ASP A 28 0.59 50.61 30.51
C ASP A 28 -0.08 50.57 29.12
N TYR A 29 -0.61 51.70 28.65
CA TYR A 29 -1.19 51.79 27.31
C TYR A 29 -0.12 51.77 26.20
N PHE A 30 1.01 52.46 26.39
CA PHE A 30 2.10 52.51 25.40
C PHE A 30 3.00 51.25 25.40
N PHE A 31 3.13 50.56 26.53
CA PHE A 31 4.00 49.38 26.68
C PHE A 31 3.24 48.06 26.77
N SER A 32 1.92 48.04 26.90
CA SER A 32 1.14 46.78 26.89
C SER A 32 1.32 45.96 25.61
N GLU A 33 1.57 46.61 24.47
CA GLU A 33 1.92 45.92 23.21
C GLU A 33 3.33 45.31 23.22
N TYR A 34 4.21 45.75 24.13
CA TYR A 34 5.60 45.29 24.27
C TYR A 34 5.79 44.29 25.42
N ILE A 35 4.84 44.18 26.35
CA ILE A 35 4.87 43.20 27.44
C ILE A 35 4.40 41.84 26.87
N LYS A 36 5.37 41.05 26.44
CA LYS A 36 5.13 39.66 26.03
C LYS A 36 4.80 38.81 27.25
N LEU A 37 3.75 38.01 27.14
CA LEU A 37 3.33 37.07 28.17
C LEU A 37 4.31 35.89 28.24
N GLU A 38 4.45 35.30 29.43
CA GLU A 38 5.17 34.03 29.57
C GLU A 38 4.26 32.87 29.14
N ILE A 39 4.87 31.84 28.55
CA ILE A 39 4.15 30.62 28.19
C ILE A 39 3.92 29.82 29.48
N PRO A 40 2.69 29.36 29.78
CA PRO A 40 2.42 28.58 30.98
C PRO A 40 3.31 27.34 31.11
N PRO A 41 3.76 26.99 32.33
CA PRO A 41 4.71 25.88 32.56
C PRO A 41 4.14 24.53 32.12
N GLU A 42 2.82 24.33 32.20
CA GLU A 42 2.15 23.11 31.72
C GLU A 42 2.32 22.95 30.21
N ILE A 43 2.21 24.05 29.46
CA ILE A 43 2.41 24.05 28.01
C ILE A 43 3.87 23.78 27.66
N LEU A 44 4.80 24.34 28.43
CA LEU A 44 6.23 24.08 28.26
C LEU A 44 6.57 22.61 28.50
N SER A 45 5.99 21.98 29.53
CA SER A 45 6.19 20.54 29.79
C SER A 45 5.69 19.67 28.63
N VAL A 46 4.49 19.96 28.12
CA VAL A 46 3.88 19.24 27.02
C VAL A 46 4.65 19.44 25.71
N TYR A 47 5.13 20.67 25.46
CA TYR A 47 5.98 20.98 24.32
C TYR A 47 7.33 20.24 24.38
N ASN A 48 7.99 20.23 25.53
CA ASN A 48 9.26 19.52 25.71
C ASN A 48 9.09 18.01 25.54
N TYR A 49 8.02 17.44 26.08
CA TYR A 49 7.66 16.03 25.86
C TYR A 49 7.43 15.71 24.38
N ALA A 50 6.77 16.62 23.63
CA ALA A 50 6.57 16.45 22.20
C ALA A 50 7.89 16.52 21.41
N LEU A 51 8.83 17.39 21.81
CA LEU A 51 10.18 17.43 21.22
C LEU A 51 10.94 16.12 21.48
N GLU A 52 10.97 15.65 22.72
CA GLU A 52 11.63 14.38 23.07
C GLU A 52 11.01 13.20 22.30
N LYS A 53 9.69 13.18 22.18
CA LYS A 53 8.98 12.19 21.37
C LYS A 53 9.38 12.27 19.89
N SER A 54 9.54 13.47 19.34
CA SER A 54 10.03 13.67 17.97
C SER A 54 11.45 13.14 17.79
N ASP A 55 12.33 13.37 18.76
CA ASP A 55 13.70 12.87 18.76
C ASP A 55 13.74 11.33 18.80
N ASN A 56 12.97 10.72 19.69
CA ASN A 56 12.87 9.26 19.81
C ASN A 56 12.33 8.61 18.52
N ILE A 57 11.31 9.21 17.89
CA ILE A 57 10.81 8.72 16.59
C ILE A 57 11.87 8.92 15.51
N THR A 58 12.60 10.03 15.50
CA THR A 58 13.67 10.31 14.54
C THR A 58 14.80 9.28 14.64
N LEU A 59 15.19 8.88 15.85
CA LEU A 59 16.18 7.81 16.05
C LEU A 59 15.69 6.49 15.44
N THR A 60 14.41 6.16 15.65
CA THR A 60 13.79 4.97 15.05
C THR A 60 13.75 5.06 13.53
N LEU A 61 13.41 6.22 12.96
CA LEU A 61 13.40 6.45 11.52
C LEU A 61 14.78 6.27 10.91
N LYS A 62 15.83 6.78 11.56
CA LYS A 62 17.22 6.57 11.12
C LYS A 62 17.63 5.10 11.17
N ALA A 63 17.19 4.36 12.19
CA ALA A 63 17.47 2.93 12.32
C ALA A 63 16.73 2.08 11.26
N LEU A 64 15.52 2.50 10.86
CA LEU A 64 14.73 1.84 9.83
C LEU A 64 15.13 2.25 8.40
N LEU A 65 15.89 3.33 8.25
CA LEU A 65 16.27 3.85 6.94
C LEU A 65 17.16 2.83 6.24
N ASN A 66 16.77 2.46 5.03
CA ASN A 66 17.52 1.52 4.19
C ASN A 66 17.98 2.25 2.92
N ASP A 67 19.23 2.06 2.52
CA ASP A 67 19.80 2.67 1.31
C ASP A 67 18.97 2.34 0.06
N LYS A 68 18.34 1.16 0.03
CA LYS A 68 17.48 0.71 -1.07
C LYS A 68 16.19 1.51 -1.20
N PHE A 69 15.77 2.26 -0.17
CA PHE A 69 14.60 3.14 -0.26
C PHE A 69 14.84 4.31 -1.22
N SER A 70 16.09 4.65 -1.52
CA SER A 70 16.43 5.69 -2.50
C SER A 70 16.49 5.19 -3.94
N ASN A 71 16.41 3.86 -4.16
CA ASN A 71 16.47 3.27 -5.49
C ASN A 71 15.23 3.69 -6.31
N LYS A 72 15.45 4.21 -7.52
CA LYS A 72 14.39 4.75 -8.37
C LYS A 72 13.33 3.69 -8.72
N GLY A 73 13.72 2.47 -9.06
CA GLY A 73 12.80 1.35 -9.29
C GLY A 73 12.00 0.96 -8.05
N PHE A 74 12.62 1.00 -6.86
CA PHE A 74 11.89 0.80 -5.61
C PHE A 74 10.85 1.90 -5.38
N LEU A 75 11.21 3.16 -5.63
CA LEU A 75 10.29 4.28 -5.48
C LEU A 75 9.12 4.24 -6.47
N ILE A 76 9.35 3.79 -7.70
CA ILE A 76 8.29 3.53 -8.69
C ILE A 76 7.33 2.46 -8.16
N TYR A 77 7.88 1.32 -7.70
CA TYR A 77 7.10 0.23 -7.12
C TYR A 77 6.25 0.70 -5.94
N ALA A 78 6.88 1.38 -4.97
CA ALA A 78 6.21 1.88 -3.77
C ALA A 78 5.09 2.88 -4.11
N ARG A 79 5.27 3.71 -5.14
CA ARG A 79 4.23 4.65 -5.61
C ARG A 79 3.05 3.91 -6.23
N ILE A 80 3.30 2.93 -7.11
CA ILE A 80 2.24 2.14 -7.74
C ILE A 80 1.48 1.36 -6.66
N GLU A 81 2.18 0.71 -5.74
CA GLU A 81 1.54 -0.08 -4.69
C GLU A 81 0.76 0.80 -3.70
N GLY A 82 1.28 1.99 -3.37
CA GLY A 82 0.54 2.99 -2.61
C GLY A 82 -0.74 3.46 -3.32
N TYR A 83 -0.67 3.71 -4.64
CA TYR A 83 -1.84 4.05 -5.45
C TYR A 83 -2.87 2.92 -5.45
N LEU A 84 -2.45 1.68 -5.67
CA LEU A 84 -3.35 0.53 -5.69
C LEU A 84 -4.04 0.36 -4.33
N ASN A 85 -3.31 0.42 -3.22
CA ASN A 85 -3.90 0.29 -1.89
C ASN A 85 -4.94 1.39 -1.57
N LYS A 86 -4.87 2.56 -2.20
CA LYS A 86 -5.84 3.66 -2.06
C LYS A 86 -7.08 3.46 -2.94
N TYR A 87 -6.87 3.35 -4.25
CA TYR A 87 -7.96 3.34 -5.23
C TYR A 87 -8.82 2.08 -5.16
N CYS A 88 -8.23 0.98 -4.69
CA CYS A 88 -8.84 -0.34 -4.76
C CYS A 88 -9.73 -0.68 -3.56
N GLN A 89 -9.81 0.19 -2.54
CA GLN A 89 -10.72 0.01 -1.41
C GLN A 89 -12.20 0.11 -1.81
N HIS A 90 -12.50 0.76 -2.94
CA HIS A 90 -13.87 1.08 -3.32
C HIS A 90 -14.38 0.35 -4.57
N LYS A 91 -13.49 -0.13 -5.47
CA LYS A 91 -13.85 -0.90 -6.68
C LYS A 91 -12.72 -1.83 -7.12
N LYS A 92 -13.06 -3.00 -7.69
CA LYS A 92 -12.10 -3.87 -8.38
C LYS A 92 -11.68 -3.21 -9.70
N HIS A 93 -10.53 -2.55 -9.69
CA HIS A 93 -9.90 -1.97 -10.89
C HIS A 93 -9.26 -3.06 -11.76
N TYR A 94 -9.27 -2.90 -13.09
CA TYR A 94 -8.70 -3.89 -14.02
C TYR A 94 -7.23 -4.21 -13.71
N PHE A 95 -6.47 -3.22 -13.23
CA PHE A 95 -5.07 -3.42 -12.85
C PHE A 95 -4.90 -4.43 -11.71
N ILE A 96 -5.84 -4.44 -10.73
CA ILE A 96 -5.81 -5.44 -9.65
C ILE A 96 -6.11 -6.82 -10.22
N VAL A 97 -7.15 -6.92 -11.05
CA VAL A 97 -7.55 -8.20 -11.63
C VAL A 97 -6.42 -8.77 -12.47
N GLY A 98 -5.75 -7.93 -13.26
CA GLY A 98 -4.58 -8.31 -14.04
C GLY A 98 -3.38 -8.68 -13.19
N LYS A 99 -3.04 -7.91 -12.14
CA LYS A 99 -1.92 -8.24 -11.26
C LYS A 99 -2.14 -9.56 -10.53
N GLU A 100 -3.35 -9.79 -10.00
CA GLU A 100 -3.72 -11.03 -9.32
C GLU A 100 -3.71 -12.20 -10.31
N LEU A 101 -4.32 -12.04 -11.48
CA LEU A 101 -4.33 -13.06 -12.53
C LEU A 101 -2.92 -13.50 -12.91
N PHE A 102 -2.08 -12.57 -13.36
CA PHE A 102 -0.74 -12.92 -13.85
C PHE A 102 0.15 -13.43 -12.71
N LYS A 103 0.17 -12.77 -11.55
CA LYS A 103 1.00 -13.23 -10.42
C LYS A 103 0.60 -14.65 -9.98
N THR A 104 -0.69 -14.89 -9.77
CA THR A 104 -1.18 -16.21 -9.34
C THR A 104 -0.89 -17.30 -10.38
N LEU A 105 -1.02 -17.01 -11.68
CA LEU A 105 -0.68 -17.96 -12.73
C LEU A 105 0.84 -18.24 -12.79
N LEU A 106 1.68 -17.20 -12.74
CA LEU A 106 3.14 -17.31 -12.82
C LEU A 106 3.74 -18.05 -11.60
N ASP A 107 3.21 -17.80 -10.41
CA ASP A 107 3.64 -18.45 -9.16
C ASP A 107 3.30 -19.96 -9.16
N ASN A 108 2.27 -20.37 -9.90
CA ASN A 108 1.74 -21.74 -9.89
C ASN A 108 1.85 -22.47 -11.23
N LEU A 109 2.76 -22.05 -12.11
CA LEU A 109 2.92 -22.65 -13.45
C LEU A 109 3.19 -24.15 -13.40
N ASP A 110 3.91 -24.65 -12.41
CA ASP A 110 4.23 -26.09 -12.33
C ASP A 110 2.96 -26.94 -12.16
N ILE A 111 1.98 -26.46 -11.38
CA ILE A 111 0.69 -27.15 -11.21
C ILE A 111 -0.10 -27.12 -12.52
N LEU A 112 -0.15 -25.96 -13.18
CA LEU A 112 -0.92 -25.74 -14.41
C LEU A 112 -0.36 -26.53 -15.60
N ASN A 113 0.97 -26.57 -15.71
CA ASN A 113 1.68 -27.38 -16.69
C ASN A 113 1.39 -28.86 -16.45
N LYS A 114 1.50 -29.36 -15.21
CA LYS A 114 1.25 -30.77 -14.91
C LYS A 114 -0.17 -31.22 -15.22
N LEU A 115 -1.17 -30.38 -14.95
CA LEU A 115 -2.55 -30.68 -15.36
C LEU A 115 -2.66 -30.79 -16.88
N THR A 116 -2.01 -29.88 -17.60
CA THR A 116 -2.10 -29.82 -19.07
C THR A 116 -1.29 -30.92 -19.76
N ASP A 117 -0.13 -31.29 -19.21
CA ASP A 117 0.66 -32.44 -19.66
C ASP A 117 -0.19 -33.71 -19.59
N ILE A 118 -0.88 -33.93 -18.47
CA ILE A 118 -1.79 -35.08 -18.27
C ILE A 118 -2.95 -35.03 -19.27
N GLU A 119 -3.60 -33.87 -19.44
CA GLU A 119 -4.70 -33.72 -20.40
C GLU A 119 -4.27 -33.96 -21.85
N ALA A 120 -3.03 -33.61 -22.21
CA ALA A 120 -2.48 -33.83 -23.55
C ALA A 120 -2.17 -35.31 -23.81
N GLU A 121 -1.65 -36.02 -22.81
CA GLU A 121 -1.34 -37.45 -22.89
C GLU A 121 -2.62 -38.32 -22.84
N TYR A 122 -3.60 -37.95 -22.01
CA TYR A 122 -4.82 -38.73 -21.76
C TYR A 122 -6.08 -37.99 -22.22
N ASN A 123 -6.29 -37.89 -23.54
CA ASN A 123 -7.35 -37.08 -24.14
C ASN A 123 -8.55 -37.87 -24.71
N HIS A 124 -8.91 -39.02 -24.12
CA HIS A 124 -9.91 -39.93 -24.69
C HIS A 124 -11.00 -40.34 -23.68
N GLY A 125 -12.20 -40.62 -24.22
CA GLY A 125 -13.32 -41.25 -23.50
C GLY A 125 -13.59 -40.66 -22.11
N VAL A 126 -13.44 -41.51 -21.09
CA VAL A 126 -13.70 -41.22 -19.67
C VAL A 126 -12.89 -40.03 -19.14
N PHE A 127 -11.67 -39.81 -19.63
CA PHE A 127 -10.84 -38.68 -19.18
C PHE A 127 -11.42 -37.32 -19.61
N LEU A 128 -11.94 -37.21 -20.83
CA LEU A 128 -12.57 -35.97 -21.31
C LEU A 128 -13.82 -35.63 -20.47
N GLU A 129 -14.64 -36.63 -20.18
CA GLU A 129 -15.83 -36.48 -19.31
C GLU A 129 -15.42 -36.02 -17.91
N PHE A 130 -14.35 -36.61 -17.37
CA PHE A 130 -13.83 -36.23 -16.06
C PHE A 130 -13.28 -34.80 -16.04
N TYR A 131 -12.53 -34.38 -17.05
CA TYR A 131 -11.99 -33.01 -17.13
C TYR A 131 -13.11 -31.98 -17.25
N GLN A 132 -14.11 -32.24 -18.08
CA GLN A 132 -15.27 -31.37 -18.19
C GLN A 132 -16.03 -31.29 -16.86
N PHE A 133 -16.26 -32.42 -16.21
CA PHE A 133 -16.89 -32.47 -14.89
C PHE A 133 -16.10 -31.64 -13.84
N ALA A 134 -14.77 -31.73 -13.85
CA ALA A 134 -13.93 -30.95 -12.95
C ALA A 134 -14.05 -29.43 -13.20
N LEU A 135 -14.11 -29.00 -14.46
CA LEU A 135 -14.32 -27.59 -14.83
C LEU A 135 -15.70 -27.08 -14.39
N GLU A 136 -16.75 -27.88 -14.57
CA GLU A 136 -18.10 -27.55 -14.11
C GLU A 136 -18.18 -27.46 -12.58
N LEU A 137 -17.46 -28.32 -11.86
CA LEU A 137 -17.36 -28.24 -10.40
C LEU A 137 -16.70 -26.94 -9.94
N ILE A 138 -15.62 -26.49 -10.59
CA ILE A 138 -14.96 -25.21 -10.26
C ILE A 138 -15.95 -24.06 -10.42
N GLN A 139 -16.71 -24.04 -11.50
CA GLN A 139 -17.71 -23.00 -11.75
C GLN A 139 -18.85 -23.01 -10.71
N LYS A 140 -19.35 -24.20 -10.37
CA LYS A 140 -20.54 -24.36 -9.53
C LYS A 140 -20.28 -24.20 -8.04
N TYR A 141 -19.08 -24.57 -7.58
CA TYR A 141 -18.73 -24.60 -6.16
C TYR A 141 -17.43 -23.84 -5.89
N PRO A 142 -17.48 -22.50 -5.80
CA PRO A 142 -16.29 -21.70 -5.49
C PRO A 142 -15.78 -21.92 -4.06
N ASN A 143 -16.59 -22.54 -3.19
CA ASN A 143 -16.15 -22.92 -1.85
C ASN A 143 -15.21 -24.12 -1.91
N LYS A 144 -13.97 -23.91 -1.45
CA LYS A 144 -12.89 -24.91 -1.41
C LYS A 144 -13.32 -26.26 -0.80
N LEU A 145 -13.92 -26.26 0.39
CA LEU A 145 -14.23 -27.51 1.09
C LEU A 145 -15.26 -28.35 0.33
N ILE A 146 -16.30 -27.69 -0.19
CA ILE A 146 -17.33 -28.34 -0.99
C ILE A 146 -16.75 -28.87 -2.31
N PHE A 147 -15.91 -28.07 -2.99
CA PHE A 147 -15.21 -28.49 -4.20
C PHE A 147 -14.37 -29.75 -3.96
N GLN A 148 -13.53 -29.75 -2.92
CA GLN A 148 -12.65 -30.87 -2.60
C GLN A 148 -13.42 -32.14 -2.25
N GLU A 149 -14.52 -32.04 -1.52
CA GLU A 149 -15.37 -33.19 -1.19
C GLU A 149 -16.01 -33.79 -2.45
N LYS A 150 -16.57 -32.94 -3.33
CA LYS A 150 -17.20 -33.37 -4.58
C LYS A 150 -16.18 -33.98 -5.55
N LEU A 151 -14.97 -33.43 -5.62
CA LEU A 151 -13.90 -33.97 -6.44
C LEU A 151 -13.43 -35.35 -5.95
N LYS A 152 -13.37 -35.57 -4.63
CA LYS A 152 -13.07 -36.89 -4.06
C LYS A 152 -14.13 -37.93 -4.40
N LYS A 153 -15.42 -37.58 -4.34
CA LYS A 153 -16.51 -38.49 -4.77
C LYS A 153 -16.45 -38.80 -6.26
N ALA A 154 -16.10 -37.81 -7.07
CA ALA A 154 -15.92 -38.00 -8.51
C ALA A 154 -14.77 -38.98 -8.82
N LYS A 155 -13.68 -38.94 -8.03
CA LYS A 155 -12.60 -39.93 -8.14
C LYS A 155 -13.14 -41.35 -8.17
N GLU A 156 -13.94 -41.70 -7.16
CA GLU A 156 -14.46 -43.06 -7.00
C GLU A 156 -15.31 -43.47 -8.20
N TYR A 157 -16.21 -42.57 -8.65
CA TYR A 157 -17.07 -42.79 -9.80
C TYR A 157 -16.29 -43.06 -11.10
N PHE A 158 -15.34 -42.19 -11.46
CA PHE A 158 -14.59 -42.31 -12.72
C PHE A 158 -13.53 -43.42 -12.66
N THR A 159 -12.96 -43.71 -11.49
CA THR A 159 -11.97 -44.79 -11.32
C THR A 159 -12.59 -46.18 -11.58
N ILE A 160 -13.87 -46.38 -11.27
CA ILE A 160 -14.58 -47.66 -11.51
C ILE A 160 -14.78 -47.92 -13.01
N GLN A 161 -14.87 -46.88 -13.82
CA GLN A 161 -15.10 -46.98 -15.27
C GLN A 161 -13.83 -47.32 -16.06
N LEU A 162 -12.66 -47.20 -15.44
CA LEU A 162 -11.38 -47.52 -16.05
C LEU A 162 -10.99 -48.97 -15.74
N ASN A 163 -10.43 -49.66 -16.74
CA ASN A 163 -9.97 -51.03 -16.57
C ASN A 163 -8.50 -51.08 -16.14
N GLU A 164 -7.67 -50.18 -16.65
CA GLU A 164 -6.23 -50.21 -16.44
C GLU A 164 -5.81 -49.54 -15.13
N GLU A 165 -4.90 -50.18 -14.38
CA GLU A 165 -4.38 -49.60 -13.13
C GLU A 165 -3.60 -48.30 -13.36
N GLN A 166 -2.95 -48.16 -14.52
CA GLN A 166 -2.18 -46.95 -14.86
C GLN A 166 -3.11 -45.75 -15.00
N GLU A 167 -4.20 -45.89 -15.75
CA GLU A 167 -5.22 -44.83 -15.93
C GLU A 167 -5.85 -44.42 -14.59
N LYS A 168 -6.14 -45.39 -13.72
CA LYS A 168 -6.64 -45.12 -12.35
C LYS A 168 -5.65 -44.28 -11.54
N LYS A 169 -4.35 -44.57 -11.64
CA LYS A 169 -3.29 -43.79 -11.00
C LYS A 169 -3.25 -42.36 -11.56
N VAL A 170 -3.39 -42.19 -12.88
CA VAL A 170 -3.39 -40.88 -13.54
C VAL A 170 -4.55 -40.00 -13.05
N ILE A 171 -5.78 -40.52 -12.95
CA ILE A 171 -6.90 -39.78 -12.32
C ILE A 171 -6.53 -39.35 -10.89
N GLY A 172 -5.90 -40.25 -10.12
CA GLY A 172 -5.43 -39.93 -8.77
C GLY A 172 -4.43 -38.77 -8.74
N VAL A 173 -3.47 -38.75 -9.68
CA VAL A 173 -2.47 -37.68 -9.81
C VAL A 173 -3.13 -36.37 -10.26
N TYR A 174 -4.03 -36.42 -11.23
CA TYR A 174 -4.75 -35.25 -11.71
C TYR A 174 -5.57 -34.59 -10.60
N ILE A 175 -6.29 -35.40 -9.80
CA ILE A 175 -7.03 -34.91 -8.63
C ILE A 175 -6.11 -34.29 -7.61
N LYS A 176 -4.93 -34.87 -7.36
CA LYS A 176 -3.94 -34.26 -6.44
C LYS A 176 -3.60 -32.84 -6.90
N TYR A 177 -3.36 -32.62 -8.18
CA TYR A 177 -3.06 -31.28 -8.71
C TYR A 177 -4.28 -30.35 -8.68
N LEU A 178 -5.50 -30.83 -8.93
CA LEU A 178 -6.72 -30.05 -8.74
C LEU A 178 -6.95 -29.64 -7.28
N LEU A 179 -6.61 -30.52 -6.33
CA LEU A 179 -6.66 -30.19 -4.90
C LEU A 179 -5.64 -29.09 -4.58
N LEU A 180 -4.39 -29.21 -5.04
CA LEU A 180 -3.38 -28.15 -4.88
C LEU A 180 -3.84 -26.82 -5.52
N LEU A 181 -4.44 -26.89 -6.70
CA LEU A 181 -5.00 -25.73 -7.38
C LEU A 181 -6.13 -25.05 -6.58
N SER A 182 -6.89 -25.81 -5.78
CA SER A 182 -7.92 -25.26 -4.88
C SER A 182 -7.38 -24.70 -3.56
N GLU A 183 -6.11 -24.96 -3.22
CA GLU A 183 -5.47 -24.39 -2.02
C GLU A 183 -5.08 -22.92 -2.22
N VAL A 184 -4.83 -22.51 -3.46
CA VAL A 184 -4.39 -21.16 -3.81
C VAL A 184 -5.60 -20.28 -4.16
N ASP A 185 -5.69 -19.12 -3.52
CA ASP A 185 -6.77 -18.17 -3.73
C ASP A 185 -6.91 -17.78 -5.21
N ASN A 186 -8.15 -17.85 -5.71
CA ASN A 186 -8.56 -17.55 -7.10
C ASN A 186 -7.89 -18.37 -8.22
N LEU A 187 -6.89 -19.22 -7.94
CA LEU A 187 -6.19 -19.99 -8.97
C LEU A 187 -7.15 -20.93 -9.73
N ALA A 188 -8.06 -21.60 -9.02
CA ALA A 188 -9.08 -22.43 -9.64
C ALA A 188 -9.96 -21.66 -10.63
N ASN A 189 -10.40 -20.47 -10.22
CA ASN A 189 -11.21 -19.59 -11.05
C ASN A 189 -10.43 -19.11 -12.28
N TYR A 190 -9.16 -18.73 -12.13
CA TYR A 190 -8.33 -18.33 -13.26
C TYR A 190 -8.04 -19.48 -14.22
N PHE A 191 -7.77 -20.69 -13.70
CA PHE A 191 -7.63 -21.88 -14.52
C PHE A 191 -8.90 -22.13 -15.36
N TYR A 192 -10.08 -22.10 -14.73
CA TYR A 192 -11.35 -22.21 -15.43
C TYR A 192 -11.53 -21.13 -16.51
N LEU A 193 -11.25 -19.85 -16.18
CA LEU A 193 -11.39 -18.74 -17.11
C LEU A 193 -10.43 -18.86 -18.30
N VAL A 194 -9.19 -19.29 -18.08
CA VAL A 194 -8.22 -19.52 -19.16
C VAL A 194 -8.68 -20.67 -20.06
N LYS A 195 -9.15 -21.78 -19.48
CA LYS A 195 -9.64 -22.95 -20.24
C LYS A 195 -10.87 -22.61 -21.08
N ILE A 196 -11.91 -22.02 -20.50
CA ILE A 196 -13.18 -21.76 -21.19
C ILE A 196 -13.03 -20.71 -22.32
N ASN A 197 -12.06 -19.79 -22.18
CA ASN A 197 -11.76 -18.79 -23.20
C ASN A 197 -10.73 -19.26 -24.25
N GLN A 198 -10.25 -20.51 -24.15
CA GLN A 198 -9.21 -21.10 -25.00
C GLN A 198 -7.91 -20.28 -25.00
N LEU A 199 -7.51 -19.79 -23.82
CA LEU A 199 -6.31 -18.96 -23.63
C LEU A 199 -5.15 -19.72 -22.98
N THR A 200 -5.24 -21.04 -22.97
CA THR A 200 -4.22 -21.96 -22.43
C THR A 200 -2.93 -21.83 -23.26
N ASN A 201 -2.00 -20.98 -22.81
CA ASN A 201 -0.68 -20.84 -23.42
C ASN A 201 0.39 -20.78 -22.32
N TRP A 202 0.70 -21.95 -21.76
CA TRP A 202 1.62 -22.05 -20.63
C TRP A 202 3.08 -21.82 -21.02
N GLU A 203 3.46 -22.13 -22.26
CA GLU A 203 4.79 -21.81 -22.80
C GLU A 203 5.02 -20.29 -22.84
N LEU A 204 4.01 -19.51 -23.26
CA LEU A 204 4.08 -18.06 -23.18
C LEU A 204 4.19 -17.57 -21.73
N LEU A 205 3.41 -18.13 -20.80
CA LEU A 205 3.53 -17.76 -19.38
C LEU A 205 4.90 -18.14 -18.79
N LYS A 206 5.50 -19.25 -19.21
CA LYS A 206 6.87 -19.64 -18.85
C LYS A 206 7.89 -18.64 -19.39
N LYS A 207 7.77 -18.25 -20.67
CA LYS A 207 8.59 -17.18 -21.29
C LYS A 207 8.45 -15.86 -20.52
N ILE A 208 7.24 -15.49 -20.10
CA ILE A 208 6.99 -14.30 -19.26
C ILE A 208 7.69 -14.45 -17.90
N LYS A 209 7.57 -15.59 -17.24
CA LYS A 209 8.23 -15.85 -15.95
C LYS A 209 9.74 -15.72 -16.06
N THR A 210 10.35 -16.40 -17.04
CA THR A 210 11.79 -16.33 -17.29
C THR A 210 12.23 -14.90 -17.62
N PHE A 211 11.48 -14.19 -18.48
CA PHE A 211 11.75 -12.78 -18.77
C PHE A 211 11.72 -11.92 -17.49
N ILE A 212 10.75 -12.12 -16.61
CA ILE A 212 10.65 -11.39 -15.34
C ILE A 212 11.85 -11.71 -14.44
N GLU A 213 12.19 -12.99 -14.28
CA GLU A 213 13.31 -13.47 -13.46
C GLU A 213 14.66 -12.91 -13.94
N GLU A 214 14.92 -12.94 -15.25
CA GLU A 214 16.14 -12.37 -15.86
C GLU A 214 16.22 -10.85 -15.64
N ASN A 215 15.07 -10.16 -15.76
CA ASN A 215 15.04 -8.72 -15.56
C ASN A 215 15.13 -8.30 -14.08
N GLN A 216 14.99 -9.23 -13.11
CA GLN A 216 15.19 -8.88 -11.69
C GLN A 216 16.56 -8.25 -11.44
N GLN A 217 17.57 -8.68 -12.19
CA GLN A 217 18.95 -8.20 -12.07
C GLN A 217 19.26 -6.95 -12.91
N SER A 218 18.34 -6.55 -13.82
CA SER A 218 18.52 -5.43 -14.76
C SER A 218 17.65 -4.20 -14.38
N ASN A 219 17.62 -3.21 -15.27
CA ASN A 219 16.82 -1.99 -15.15
C ASN A 219 15.33 -2.25 -15.45
N ILE A 220 14.61 -2.84 -14.48
CA ILE A 220 13.15 -3.07 -14.55
C ILE A 220 12.34 -1.77 -14.70
N GLU A 221 12.96 -0.62 -14.43
CA GLU A 221 12.36 0.71 -14.58
C GLU A 221 11.94 1.02 -16.03
N GLU A 222 12.61 0.41 -17.02
CA GLU A 222 12.29 0.64 -18.41
C GLU A 222 11.05 -0.17 -18.83
N LEU A 223 10.02 0.53 -19.30
CA LEU A 223 8.78 -0.10 -19.77
C LEU A 223 8.92 -0.71 -21.18
N LYS A 224 9.87 -0.22 -21.98
CA LYS A 224 10.04 -0.61 -23.39
C LYS A 224 10.23 -2.13 -23.58
N PRO A 225 11.05 -2.84 -22.79
CA PRO A 225 11.17 -4.31 -22.88
C PRO A 225 9.83 -5.04 -22.66
N PHE A 226 9.02 -4.59 -21.70
CA PHE A 226 7.71 -5.17 -21.42
C PHE A 226 6.72 -4.91 -22.57
N ILE A 227 6.75 -3.72 -23.16
CA ILE A 227 5.91 -3.42 -24.34
C ILE A 227 6.29 -4.34 -25.51
N LEU A 228 7.57 -4.57 -25.75
CA LEU A 228 8.03 -5.48 -26.81
C LEU A 228 7.59 -6.92 -26.55
N LEU A 229 7.69 -7.39 -25.30
CA LEU A 229 7.19 -8.72 -24.91
C LEU A 229 5.69 -8.85 -25.22
N VAL A 230 4.89 -7.84 -24.87
CA VAL A 230 3.44 -7.86 -25.11
C VAL A 230 3.11 -7.81 -26.59
N LYS A 231 3.83 -6.99 -27.37
CA LYS A 231 3.62 -6.87 -28.82
C LYS A 231 3.95 -8.15 -29.59
N ASN A 232 4.94 -8.93 -29.14
CA ASN A 232 5.30 -10.19 -29.78
C ASN A 232 4.17 -11.23 -29.73
N ASP A 233 3.27 -11.12 -28.75
CA ASP A 233 2.18 -12.06 -28.48
C ASP A 233 0.84 -11.31 -28.30
N GLU A 234 0.64 -10.23 -29.07
CA GLU A 234 -0.43 -9.22 -28.90
C GLU A 234 -1.84 -9.82 -28.92
N ASP A 235 -2.11 -10.77 -29.82
CA ASP A 235 -3.42 -11.43 -29.93
C ASP A 235 -3.82 -12.15 -28.63
N TRP A 236 -2.86 -12.80 -27.98
CA TRP A 236 -3.12 -13.52 -26.74
C TRP A 236 -3.38 -12.54 -25.58
N PHE A 237 -2.54 -11.51 -25.47
CA PHE A 237 -2.69 -10.48 -24.43
C PHE A 237 -3.97 -9.67 -24.60
N THR A 238 -4.36 -9.33 -25.83
CA THR A 238 -5.63 -8.64 -26.13
C THR A 238 -6.83 -9.48 -25.69
N LYS A 239 -6.79 -10.80 -25.92
CA LYS A 239 -7.86 -11.70 -25.46
C LYS A 239 -7.89 -11.80 -23.92
N ILE A 240 -6.74 -11.88 -23.25
CA ILE A 240 -6.65 -11.86 -21.78
C ILE A 240 -7.23 -10.55 -21.23
N ALA A 241 -6.79 -9.42 -21.78
CA ALA A 241 -7.21 -8.08 -21.41
C ALA A 241 -8.73 -7.91 -21.50
N THR A 242 -9.33 -8.33 -22.61
CA THR A 242 -10.76 -8.13 -22.88
C THR A 242 -11.66 -9.19 -22.22
N LYS A 243 -11.28 -10.47 -22.25
CA LYS A 243 -12.15 -11.57 -21.80
C LYS A 243 -12.05 -11.86 -20.30
N ILE A 244 -10.85 -11.73 -19.72
CA ILE A 244 -10.60 -12.09 -18.31
C ILE A 244 -10.46 -10.84 -17.45
N ILE A 245 -9.53 -9.95 -17.80
CA ILE A 245 -9.25 -8.73 -17.02
C ILE A 245 -10.39 -7.71 -17.16
N LYS A 246 -11.08 -7.72 -18.31
CA LYS A 246 -12.19 -6.83 -18.67
C LYS A 246 -11.75 -5.36 -18.65
N ILE A 247 -10.64 -5.05 -19.31
CA ILE A 247 -10.24 -3.66 -19.60
C ILE A 247 -11.36 -3.00 -20.41
N LYS A 248 -11.71 -1.75 -20.07
CA LYS A 248 -12.82 -1.05 -20.71
C LYS A 248 -12.42 -0.69 -22.14
N LYS A 249 -13.33 -0.88 -23.10
CA LYS A 249 -13.10 -0.62 -24.54
C LYS A 249 -12.69 0.82 -24.91
N GLU A 250 -12.82 1.76 -23.98
CA GLU A 250 -12.39 3.16 -24.15
C GLU A 250 -10.86 3.29 -24.05
N ASP A 251 -10.18 2.31 -23.43
CA ASP A 251 -8.72 2.29 -23.27
C ASP A 251 -8.09 1.68 -24.53
N THR A 252 -7.71 2.48 -25.52
CA THR A 252 -7.03 2.02 -26.76
C THR A 252 -5.59 1.54 -26.52
N GLU A 253 -5.22 1.22 -25.27
CA GLU A 253 -3.85 1.00 -24.81
C GLU A 253 -3.68 -0.32 -24.04
N ASP A 254 -4.48 -1.35 -24.37
CA ASP A 254 -4.42 -2.69 -23.74
C ASP A 254 -2.97 -3.20 -23.59
N SER A 255 -2.17 -3.12 -24.66
CA SER A 255 -0.78 -3.57 -24.66
C SER A 255 0.10 -2.80 -23.67
N LEU A 256 -0.14 -1.49 -23.49
CA LEU A 256 0.57 -0.67 -22.51
C LEU A 256 0.14 -1.01 -21.09
N ILE A 257 -1.16 -1.22 -20.87
CA ILE A 257 -1.70 -1.58 -19.56
C ILE A 257 -1.13 -2.92 -19.11
N ILE A 258 -1.16 -3.93 -19.98
CA ILE A 258 -0.59 -5.25 -19.70
C ILE A 258 0.92 -5.14 -19.43
N ALA A 259 1.66 -4.36 -20.23
CA ALA A 259 3.09 -4.14 -20.00
C ALA A 259 3.38 -3.53 -18.62
N ASN A 260 2.57 -2.55 -18.19
CA ASN A 260 2.66 -1.97 -16.85
C ASN A 260 2.34 -2.98 -15.74
N ILE A 261 1.36 -3.87 -15.94
CA ILE A 261 1.04 -4.93 -14.99
C ILE A 261 2.21 -5.91 -14.85
N LEU A 262 2.81 -6.34 -15.97
CA LEU A 262 3.97 -7.24 -15.96
C LEU A 262 5.20 -6.57 -15.33
N GLN A 263 5.44 -5.30 -15.63
CA GLN A 263 6.50 -4.51 -14.98
C GLN A 263 6.27 -4.43 -13.48
N TYR A 264 5.04 -4.15 -13.05
CA TYR A 264 4.68 -4.14 -11.64
C TYR A 264 4.94 -5.49 -10.97
N ILE A 265 4.61 -6.61 -11.62
CA ILE A 265 4.89 -7.95 -11.08
C ILE A 265 6.39 -8.15 -10.90
N ALA A 266 7.20 -7.80 -11.91
CA ALA A 266 8.66 -7.89 -11.83
C ALA A 266 9.24 -7.04 -10.69
N LEU A 267 8.77 -5.80 -10.53
CA LEU A 267 9.13 -4.93 -9.42
C LEU A 267 8.71 -5.53 -8.08
N SER A 268 7.52 -6.15 -8.02
CA SER A 268 7.00 -6.75 -6.80
C SER A 268 7.86 -7.92 -6.32
N TYR A 269 8.33 -8.78 -7.21
CA TYR A 269 9.26 -9.86 -6.84
C TYR A 269 10.61 -9.32 -6.39
N LYS A 270 11.16 -8.32 -7.10
CA LYS A 270 12.46 -7.72 -6.74
C LYS A 270 12.46 -7.07 -5.35
N TYR A 271 11.34 -6.46 -4.96
CA TYR A 271 11.24 -5.65 -3.75
C TYR A 271 10.37 -6.27 -2.65
N GLU A 272 9.93 -7.51 -2.81
CA GLU A 272 9.02 -8.23 -1.88
C GLU A 272 9.52 -8.20 -0.43
N VAL A 273 10.83 -8.38 -0.23
CA VAL A 273 11.46 -8.43 1.10
C VAL A 273 11.61 -7.04 1.73
N ILE A 274 11.86 -6.01 0.93
CA ILE A 274 12.21 -4.66 1.40
C ILE A 274 10.96 -3.82 1.63
N TYR A 275 9.90 -4.04 0.85
CA TYR A 275 8.70 -3.23 0.92
C TYR A 275 7.99 -3.25 2.28
N PRO A 276 7.87 -4.38 3.01
CA PRO A 276 7.34 -4.38 4.37
C PRO A 276 8.16 -3.50 5.33
N GLN A 277 9.48 -3.44 5.17
CA GLN A 277 10.35 -2.55 5.97
C GLN A 277 10.06 -1.08 5.64
N PHE A 278 9.80 -0.78 4.37
CA PHE A 278 9.40 0.57 3.95
C PHE A 278 8.03 0.95 4.49
N GLN A 279 7.06 0.04 4.49
CA GLN A 279 5.75 0.28 5.12
C GLN A 279 5.88 0.56 6.62
N LEU A 280 6.75 -0.17 7.31
CA LEU A 280 7.07 0.09 8.71
C LEU A 280 7.70 1.48 8.89
N PHE A 281 8.67 1.84 8.04
CA PHE A 281 9.28 3.16 8.01
C PHE A 281 8.23 4.27 7.81
N LEU A 282 7.34 4.14 6.82
CA LEU A 282 6.26 5.09 6.56
C LEU A 282 5.29 5.23 7.74
N ASN A 283 5.00 4.14 8.47
CA ASN A 283 4.18 4.18 9.67
C ASN A 283 4.83 5.04 10.77
N TYR A 284 6.13 4.86 11.03
CA TYR A 284 6.86 5.72 11.96
C TYR A 284 6.94 7.16 11.46
N LEU A 285 7.05 7.37 10.15
CA LEU A 285 7.12 8.70 9.57
C LEU A 285 5.77 9.44 9.70
N SER A 286 4.64 8.74 9.57
CA SER A 286 3.31 9.29 9.87
C SER A 286 3.14 9.62 11.36
N LYS A 287 3.70 8.81 12.27
CA LYS A 287 3.72 9.16 13.71
C LYS A 287 4.53 10.41 13.96
N TRP A 288 5.68 10.56 13.31
CA TRP A 288 6.51 11.76 13.38
C TRP A 288 5.75 12.99 12.87
N GLU A 289 5.07 12.88 11.73
CA GLU A 289 4.27 13.97 11.13
C GLU A 289 3.21 14.51 12.11
N LYS A 290 2.50 13.64 12.82
CA LYS A 290 1.51 14.04 13.82
C LYS A 290 2.14 14.83 14.97
N VAL A 291 3.31 14.39 15.45
CA VAL A 291 4.06 15.09 16.51
C VAL A 291 4.57 16.43 16.00
N TYR A 292 5.06 16.49 14.76
CA TYR A 292 5.49 17.73 14.11
C TYR A 292 4.35 18.76 14.07
N TYR A 293 3.18 18.40 13.53
CA TYR A 293 2.04 19.34 13.48
C TYR A 293 1.55 19.75 14.86
N TYR A 294 1.62 18.85 15.85
CA TYR A 294 1.32 19.20 17.23
C TYR A 294 2.26 20.29 17.77
N ILE A 295 3.57 20.14 17.56
CA ILE A 295 4.59 21.13 17.96
C ILE A 295 4.35 22.47 17.25
N ILE A 296 4.08 22.45 15.94
CA ILE A 296 3.77 23.66 15.17
C ILE A 296 2.51 24.34 15.70
N SER A 297 1.45 23.59 16.00
CA SER A 297 0.21 24.16 16.56
C SER A 297 0.43 24.88 17.90
N LEU A 298 1.34 24.38 18.74
CA LEU A 298 1.74 25.05 19.98
C LEU A 298 2.51 26.33 19.70
N ARG A 299 3.44 26.32 18.74
CA ARG A 299 4.18 27.53 18.34
C ARG A 299 3.26 28.61 17.77
N ASP A 300 2.27 28.22 16.98
CA ASP A 300 1.29 29.14 16.40
C ASP A 300 0.35 29.73 17.46
N LYS A 301 -0.15 28.88 18.37
CA LYS A 301 -1.02 29.31 19.48
C LYS A 301 -0.30 30.26 20.44
N TYR A 302 0.97 29.96 20.73
CA TYR A 302 1.84 30.78 21.56
C TYR A 302 2.85 31.50 20.66
N GLY A 303 2.36 32.40 19.79
CA GLY A 303 3.17 33.13 18.83
C GLY A 303 4.16 34.14 19.45
N SER A 304 5.30 34.35 18.80
CA SER A 304 6.41 35.21 19.28
C SER A 304 6.09 36.71 19.38
N LYS A 305 4.97 37.12 18.78
CA LYS A 305 4.41 38.48 18.90
C LYS A 305 3.76 38.72 20.27
N LYS A 306 3.12 37.69 20.85
CA LYS A 306 2.36 37.79 22.10
C LYS A 306 3.10 37.18 23.29
N TYR A 307 4.03 36.25 23.05
CA TYR A 307 4.70 35.48 24.09
C TYR A 307 6.23 35.54 24.01
N ASN A 308 6.88 35.42 25.17
CA ASN A 308 8.32 35.23 25.29
C ASN A 308 8.68 33.77 24.98
N TYR A 309 9.58 33.57 24.01
CA TYR A 309 9.98 32.23 23.58
C TYR A 309 11.16 31.75 24.40
N PRO A 310 11.02 30.67 25.19
CA PRO A 310 12.18 30.01 25.76
C PRO A 310 13.06 29.42 24.63
N PRO A 311 14.35 29.16 24.90
CA PRO A 311 15.28 28.64 23.89
C PRO A 311 14.76 27.42 23.14
N ASN A 312 14.12 26.49 23.86
CA ASN A 312 13.56 25.25 23.30
C ASN A 312 12.45 25.49 22.26
N PHE A 313 11.74 26.62 22.34
CA PHE A 313 10.66 26.97 21.39
C PHE A 313 11.17 27.32 19.99
N LYS A 314 12.47 27.59 19.85
CA LYS A 314 13.11 27.96 18.57
C LYS A 314 13.89 26.81 17.92
N VAL A 315 14.00 25.67 18.59
CA VAL A 315 14.84 24.55 18.14
C VAL A 315 14.31 23.94 16.84
N LYS A 316 15.21 23.56 15.91
CA LYS A 316 14.83 22.80 14.72
C LYS A 316 14.32 21.42 15.16
N ILE A 317 13.11 21.06 14.74
CA ILE A 317 12.54 19.74 15.04
C ILE A 317 13.36 18.69 14.29
N SER A 318 13.86 17.68 15.02
CA SER A 318 14.68 16.61 14.46
C SER A 318 13.88 15.78 13.45
N GLY A 319 14.54 15.20 12.45
CA GLY A 319 13.89 14.31 11.48
C GLY A 319 13.13 15.01 10.34
N PHE A 320 13.04 16.34 10.35
CA PHE A 320 12.37 17.10 9.28
C PHE A 320 12.94 16.81 7.87
N ASP A 321 14.26 16.62 7.76
CA ASP A 321 14.90 16.34 6.47
C ASP A 321 14.48 14.95 5.93
N ILE A 322 14.33 13.96 6.82
CA ILE A 322 13.83 12.62 6.48
C ILE A 322 12.36 12.72 6.03
N TYR A 323 11.54 13.46 6.77
CA TYR A 323 10.15 13.69 6.39
C TYR A 323 10.04 14.34 5.01
N LYS A 324 10.81 15.40 4.76
CA LYS A 324 10.82 16.08 3.46
C LYS A 324 11.18 15.15 2.29
N SER A 325 12.05 14.15 2.51
CA SER A 325 12.43 13.20 1.46
C SER A 325 11.36 12.17 1.12
N TYR A 326 10.44 11.87 2.05
CA TYR A 326 9.50 10.75 1.90
C TYR A 326 8.03 11.14 2.08
N TYR A 327 7.70 12.43 2.28
CA TYR A 327 6.33 12.87 2.53
C TYR A 327 5.35 12.50 1.40
N ASP A 328 5.81 12.48 0.13
CA ASP A 328 4.97 12.09 -1.02
C ASP A 328 4.46 10.64 -0.93
N TYR A 329 5.13 9.81 -0.14
CA TYR A 329 4.77 8.41 0.10
C TYR A 329 3.92 8.23 1.36
N LEU A 330 3.80 9.27 2.20
CA LEU A 330 2.90 9.26 3.32
C LEU A 330 1.46 9.33 2.86
N ASP A 331 0.63 8.63 3.61
CA ASP A 331 -0.77 8.49 3.31
C ASP A 331 -1.52 9.79 3.67
N SER A 332 -1.89 10.59 2.66
CA SER A 332 -2.78 11.75 2.85
C SER A 332 -4.18 11.35 3.38
N SER A 333 -4.50 10.05 3.44
CA SER A 333 -5.74 9.49 4.00
C SER A 333 -5.69 9.12 5.49
N TYR A 334 -4.59 9.29 6.22
CA TYR A 334 -4.65 9.17 7.69
C TYR A 334 -5.57 10.21 8.34
N PHE A 335 -5.98 11.24 7.59
CA PHE A 335 -6.99 12.24 7.97
C PHE A 335 -8.46 11.78 7.78
N MET A 336 -8.73 10.70 7.05
CA MET A 336 -10.10 10.24 6.78
C MET A 336 -10.61 9.16 7.75
N LYS A 337 -9.75 8.58 8.61
CA LYS A 337 -10.17 7.62 9.67
C LYS A 337 -10.54 8.25 11.02
N GLN A 338 -10.67 9.58 11.09
CA GLN A 338 -11.10 10.29 12.30
C GLN A 338 -12.24 11.30 12.06
N LYS A 339 -13.10 11.04 11.07
CA LYS A 339 -14.43 11.67 11.01
C LYS A 339 -15.49 10.59 11.06
N HIS A 340 -15.81 10.17 12.28
CA HIS A 340 -17.17 9.80 12.67
C HIS A 340 -17.76 10.97 13.44
#